data_AF-A0A660T6V5-F1
#
_entry.id   AF-A0A660T6V5-F1
#
_cell.length_a   1.000
_cell.length_b   1.000
_cell.length_c   1.000
_cell.angle_alpha   90.00
_cell.angle_beta   90.00
_cell.angle_gamma   90.00
#
_symmetry.space_group_name_H-M   'P 1'
#
loop_
_entity.id
_entity.type
_entity.pdbx_description
1 polymer ?
#
loop_
_entity_poly.entity_id
_entity_poly.type
_entity_poly.pdbx_seq_one_letter_code
_entity_poly.pdbx_strand_id
1 'polypeptide(L)'
;MLVSTFHQYIFCMKVELRLFLFFIFLFLLNAPLLLSAQETNIFDIAKYGNSNDIIKLLKRGIDINSRNELGETPLMLASEYNNDPDVIITLIKNGA
;
A
#
# COMPACT_ATOMS: atom_id res chain seq x y z
N MET A 1 -1.20 -41.61 42.27
CA MET A 1 -0.87 -41.76 40.83
C MET A 1 -1.69 -40.83 39.92
N LEU A 2 -2.96 -40.53 40.24
CA LEU A 2 -3.80 -39.59 39.46
C LEU A 2 -3.45 -38.10 39.65
N VAL A 3 -3.03 -37.67 40.85
CA VAL A 3 -2.70 -36.26 41.11
C VAL A 3 -1.41 -35.82 40.39
N SER A 4 -0.41 -36.70 40.33
CA SER A 4 0.85 -36.45 39.63
C SER A 4 0.69 -36.39 38.11
N THR A 5 -0.17 -37.24 37.54
CA THR A 5 -0.47 -37.24 36.10
C THR A 5 -1.28 -36.01 35.68
N PHE A 6 -2.22 -35.54 36.52
CA PHE A 6 -2.96 -34.31 36.30
C PHE A 6 -2.08 -33.05 36.37
N HIS A 7 -1.14 -33.01 37.32
CA HIS A 7 -0.19 -31.89 37.43
C HIS A 7 0.76 -31.82 36.23
N GLN A 8 1.24 -32.98 35.75
CA GLN A 8 2.05 -33.09 34.55
C GLN A 8 1.29 -32.61 33.29
N TYR A 9 -0.01 -32.93 33.19
CA TYR A 9 -0.86 -32.52 32.06
C TYR A 9 -1.09 -31.00 32.03
N ILE A 10 -1.39 -30.39 33.19
CA ILE A 10 -1.54 -28.93 33.30
C ILE A 10 -0.22 -28.20 33.01
N PHE A 11 0.91 -28.75 33.48
CA PHE A 11 2.24 -28.20 33.19
C PHE A 11 2.54 -28.26 31.68
N CYS A 12 2.28 -29.40 31.04
CA CYS A 12 2.48 -29.58 29.60
C CYS A 12 1.60 -28.60 28.78
N MET A 13 0.31 -28.50 29.10
CA MET A 13 -0.63 -27.57 28.46
C MET A 13 -0.20 -26.10 28.59
N LYS A 14 0.37 -25.70 29.74
CA LYS A 14 0.90 -24.33 29.94
C LYS A 14 2.16 -24.05 29.13
N VAL A 15 3.02 -25.05 28.92
CA VAL A 15 4.24 -24.92 28.11
C VAL A 15 3.87 -24.80 26.63
N GLU A 16 2.94 -25.62 26.14
CA GLU A 16 2.43 -25.52 24.77
C GLU A 16 1.72 -24.19 24.52
N LEU A 17 0.89 -23.73 25.46
CA LEU A 17 0.24 -22.41 25.37
C LEU A 17 1.26 -21.27 25.39
N ARG A 18 2.31 -21.36 26.20
CA ARG A 18 3.37 -20.35 26.27
C ARG A 18 4.24 -20.33 25.01
N LEU A 19 4.53 -21.49 24.42
CA LEU A 19 5.21 -21.61 23.12
C LEU A 19 4.33 -21.05 22.00
N PHE A 20 3.04 -21.38 21.99
CA PHE A 20 2.07 -20.85 21.02
C PHE A 20 1.94 -19.33 21.12
N LEU A 21 1.85 -18.78 22.34
CA LEU A 21 1.85 -17.33 22.58
C LEU A 21 3.17 -16.68 22.15
N PHE A 22 4.30 -17.36 22.33
CA PHE A 22 5.60 -16.87 21.88
C PHE A 22 5.69 -16.84 20.34
N PHE A 23 5.19 -17.86 19.65
CA PHE A 23 5.14 -17.88 18.17
C PHE A 23 4.16 -16.84 17.62
N ILE A 24 3.01 -16.63 18.27
CA ILE A 24 2.07 -15.54 17.94
C ILE A 24 2.74 -14.19 18.16
N PHE A 25 3.43 -14.00 19.28
CA PHE A 25 4.12 -12.76 19.60
C PHE A 25 5.28 -12.48 18.63
N LEU A 26 6.03 -13.52 18.23
CA LEU A 26 7.05 -13.43 17.19
C LEU A 26 6.45 -13.12 15.82
N PHE A 27 5.30 -13.71 15.47
CA PHE A 27 4.59 -13.43 14.23
C PHE A 27 4.01 -12.01 14.20
N LEU A 28 3.55 -11.49 15.34
CA LEU A 28 3.07 -10.11 15.49
C LEU A 28 4.23 -9.09 15.46
N LEU A 29 5.41 -9.44 15.96
CA LEU A 29 6.61 -8.59 15.89
C LEU A 29 7.29 -8.60 14.51
N ASN A 30 7.16 -9.70 13.76
CA ASN A 30 7.73 -9.86 12.43
C ASN A 30 6.70 -9.68 11.30
N ALA A 31 5.46 -9.31 11.61
CA ALA A 31 4.56 -8.77 10.61
C ALA A 31 5.32 -7.58 10.02
N PRO A 32 5.86 -7.69 8.78
CA PRO A 32 6.43 -6.52 8.16
C PRO A 32 5.26 -5.55 8.16
N LEU A 33 5.43 -4.43 8.83
CA LEU A 33 4.53 -3.30 8.73
C LEU A 33 4.35 -3.15 7.23
N LEU A 34 3.21 -3.59 6.72
CA LEU A 34 2.85 -3.42 5.33
C LEU A 34 2.59 -1.93 5.29
N LEU A 35 3.67 -1.14 5.16
CA LEU A 35 3.55 0.18 4.60
C LEU A 35 2.78 -0.10 3.33
N SER A 36 1.53 0.33 3.32
CA SER A 36 0.80 0.52 2.10
C SER A 36 1.70 1.46 1.29
N ALA A 37 2.60 0.88 0.50
CA ALA A 37 3.10 1.52 -0.68
C ALA A 37 1.82 1.74 -1.47
N GLN A 38 1.18 2.88 -1.22
CA GLN A 38 0.02 3.32 -1.95
C GLN A 38 0.50 3.33 -3.38
N GLU A 39 0.08 2.32 -4.16
CA GLU A 39 0.38 2.27 -5.57
C GLU A 39 -0.17 3.56 -6.15
N THR A 40 0.72 4.53 -6.33
CA THR A 40 0.32 5.91 -6.49
C THR A 40 -0.21 6.02 -7.91
N ASN A 41 -1.52 6.08 -8.04
CA ASN A 41 -2.18 6.05 -9.33
C ASN A 41 -1.93 7.38 -10.06
N ILE A 42 -1.71 7.33 -11.37
CA ILE A 42 -1.55 8.53 -12.21
C ILE A 42 -2.78 9.45 -12.11
N PHE A 43 -3.98 8.91 -11.89
CA PHE A 43 -5.20 9.70 -11.70
C PHE A 43 -5.17 10.52 -10.40
N ASP A 44 -4.68 9.96 -9.30
CA ASP A 44 -4.58 10.67 -8.02
C ASP A 44 -3.48 11.75 -8.08
N ILE A 45 -2.35 11.42 -8.71
CA ILE A 45 -1.25 12.39 -8.91
C ILE A 45 -1.70 13.49 -9.88
N ALA A 46 -2.49 13.18 -10.91
CA ALA A 46 -3.05 14.21 -11.79
C ALA A 46 -3.97 15.17 -11.02
N LYS A 47 -4.79 14.67 -10.09
CA LYS A 47 -5.71 15.52 -9.29
C LYS A 47 -5.01 16.36 -8.21
N TYR A 48 -4.08 15.75 -7.47
CA TYR A 48 -3.57 16.33 -6.22
C TYR A 48 -2.05 16.43 -6.15
N GLY A 49 -1.34 15.84 -7.12
CA GLY A 49 0.12 15.79 -7.15
C GLY A 49 0.73 17.01 -7.85
N ASN A 50 2.06 16.95 -7.99
CA ASN A 50 2.87 17.95 -8.68
C ASN A 50 3.54 17.35 -9.93
N SER A 51 4.14 18.21 -10.75
CA SER A 51 4.83 17.84 -12.00
C SER A 51 5.95 16.81 -11.80
N ASN A 52 6.69 16.85 -10.69
CA ASN A 52 7.76 15.89 -10.41
C ASN A 52 7.23 14.47 -10.17
N ASP A 53 6.05 14.34 -9.56
CA ASP A 53 5.43 13.04 -9.31
C ASP A 53 4.90 12.41 -10.61
N ILE A 54 4.37 13.22 -11.53
CA ILE A 54 4.05 12.78 -12.90
C ILE A 54 5.31 12.24 -13.59
N ILE A 55 6.44 12.97 -13.52
CA ILE A 55 7.70 12.52 -14.15
C ILE A 55 8.19 11.19 -13.55
N LYS A 56 8.09 11.00 -12.23
CA LYS A 56 8.46 9.74 -11.58
C LYS A 56 7.58 8.58 -12.07
N LEU A 57 6.28 8.80 -12.21
CA LEU A 57 5.35 7.80 -12.73
C LEU A 57 5.64 7.43 -14.18
N LEU A 58 5.92 8.43 -15.04
CA LEU A 58 6.26 8.19 -16.44
C LEU A 58 7.52 7.33 -16.60
N LYS A 59 8.51 7.50 -15.73
CA LYS A 59 9.71 6.63 -15.70
C LYS A 59 9.41 5.16 -15.42
N ARG A 60 8.24 4.85 -14.84
CA ARG A 60 7.78 3.48 -14.58
C ARG A 60 7.06 2.87 -15.79
N GLY A 61 6.97 3.58 -16.91
CA GLY A 61 6.35 3.08 -18.15
C GLY A 61 4.81 3.13 -18.12
N ILE A 62 4.24 4.01 -17.31
CA ILE A 62 2.78 4.18 -17.23
C ILE A 62 2.29 4.88 -18.50
N ASP A 63 1.16 4.40 -19.03
CA ASP A 63 0.46 5.05 -20.13
C ASP A 63 -0.22 6.33 -19.63
N ILE A 64 0.28 7.47 -20.12
CA ILE A 64 -0.22 8.80 -19.77
C ILE A 64 -1.62 9.07 -20.33
N ASN A 65 -2.05 8.30 -21.34
CA ASN A 65 -3.37 8.39 -21.96
C ASN A 65 -4.35 7.34 -21.43
N SER A 66 -3.96 6.61 -20.38
CA SER A 66 -4.82 5.62 -19.73
C SER A 66 -6.14 6.26 -19.28
N ARG A 67 -7.21 5.46 -19.24
CA ARG A 67 -8.53 5.90 -18.79
C ARG A 67 -8.88 5.21 -17.48
N ASN A 68 -9.45 5.96 -16.54
CA ASN A 68 -9.98 5.38 -15.31
C ASN A 68 -11.33 4.68 -15.56
N GLU A 69 -11.96 4.17 -14.51
CA GLU A 69 -13.26 3.48 -14.57
C GLU A 69 -14.39 4.33 -15.14
N LEU A 70 -14.26 5.66 -15.07
CA LEU A 70 -15.21 6.64 -15.60
C LEU A 70 -14.87 7.06 -17.04
N GLY A 71 -13.78 6.54 -17.63
CA GLY A 71 -13.32 6.89 -18.97
C GLY A 71 -12.48 8.18 -19.03
N GLU A 72 -12.11 8.74 -17.89
CA GLU A 72 -11.38 10.00 -17.79
C GLU A 72 -9.87 9.78 -17.96
N THR A 73 -9.20 10.67 -18.69
CA THR A 73 -7.74 10.67 -18.80
C THR A 73 -7.09 11.45 -17.65
N PRO A 74 -5.79 11.24 -17.34
CA PRO A 74 -5.08 12.04 -16.36
C PRO A 74 -5.15 13.54 -16.67
N LEU A 75 -5.11 13.92 -17.95
CA LEU A 75 -5.23 15.33 -18.36
C LEU A 75 -6.60 15.92 -18.04
N MET A 76 -7.69 15.16 -18.22
CA MET A 76 -9.04 15.61 -17.83
C MET A 76 -9.09 15.91 -16.34
N LEU A 77 -8.60 14.99 -15.52
CA LEU A 77 -8.60 15.13 -14.07
C LEU A 77 -7.71 16.27 -13.57
N ALA A 78 -6.52 16.43 -14.16
CA ALA A 78 -5.64 17.55 -13.82
C ALA A 78 -6.28 18.90 -14.18
N SER A 79 -6.97 18.97 -15.32
CA SER A 79 -7.65 20.20 -15.77
C SER A 79 -8.83 20.59 -14.88
N GLU A 80 -9.53 19.62 -14.31
CA GLU A 80 -10.71 19.85 -13.47
C GLU A 80 -10.35 20.11 -12.01
N TYR A 81 -9.38 19.38 -11.46
CA TYR A 81 -9.12 19.34 -10.01
C TYR A 81 -7.80 19.95 -9.57
N ASN A 82 -6.79 20.03 -10.45
CA ASN A 82 -5.45 20.44 -10.06
C ASN A 82 -5.19 21.92 -10.36
N ASN A 83 -4.82 22.67 -9.32
CA ASN A 83 -4.53 24.10 -9.44
C ASN A 83 -3.10 24.39 -9.90
N ASP A 84 -2.23 23.38 -9.99
CA ASP A 84 -0.85 23.53 -10.45
C ASP A 84 -0.79 23.43 -11.99
N PRO A 85 -0.57 24.55 -12.72
CA PRO A 85 -0.48 24.51 -14.18
C PRO A 85 0.73 23.71 -14.68
N ASP A 86 1.77 23.53 -13.86
CA ASP A 86 2.94 22.75 -14.27
C ASP A 86 2.61 21.27 -14.45
N VAL A 87 1.60 20.75 -13.73
CA VAL A 87 1.09 19.39 -13.91
C VAL A 87 0.47 19.23 -15.30
N ILE A 88 -0.41 20.16 -15.69
CA ILE A 88 -1.05 20.18 -17.00
C ILE A 88 0.00 20.32 -18.10
N ILE A 89 0.94 21.26 -17.96
CA ILE A 89 2.04 21.47 -18.92
C ILE A 89 2.89 20.21 -19.06
N THR A 90 3.21 19.55 -17.95
CA THR A 90 4.01 18.33 -17.95
C THR A 90 3.30 17.20 -18.65
N LEU A 91 2.00 17.03 -18.40
CA LEU A 91 1.19 16.01 -19.08
C LEU A 91 1.17 16.23 -20.60
N ILE A 92 0.88 17.46 -21.04
CA ILE A 92 0.86 17.83 -22.46
C ILE A 92 2.24 17.61 -23.13
N LYS A 93 3.33 18.02 -22.47
CA LYS A 93 4.69 17.82 -22.98
C LYS A 93 5.06 16.36 -23.19
N ASN A 94 4.43 15.45 -22.44
CA ASN A 94 4.66 14.01 -22.52
C ASN A 94 3.60 13.29 -23.39
N GLY A 95 2.74 14.02 -24.10
CA GLY A 95 1.82 13.46 -25.09
C GLY A 95 0.47 12.98 -24.54
N ALA A 96 0.00 13.58 -23.44
CA ALA A 96 -1.36 13.42 -22.92
C ALA A 96 -2.42 14.15 -23.76
#